data_AF-A0A0J8R5W1-F1
#
_entry.id   AF-A0A0J8R5W1-F1
#
_cell.length_a   1.000
_cell.length_b   1.000
_cell.length_c   1.000
_cell.angle_alpha   90.00
_cell.angle_beta   90.00
_cell.angle_gamma   90.00
#
_symmetry.space_group_name_H-M   'P 1'
#
loop_
_entity.id
_entity.type
_entity.pdbx_description
1 polymer ?
#
loop_
_entity_poly.entity_id
_entity_poly.type
_entity_poly.pdbx_seq_one_letter_code
_entity_poly.pdbx_strand_id
1 'polypeptide(L)'
;MLGKTKTLCILALCLLFDGTQSLTTPRHESHLEPRTTTEPKYKAVAAAAQKRRDDALNAFLPLPALNMTGIGNDLRPILLNSGVLTKSEIGIVQSDAATLVRKMIRGNLTSQEVTTAFCKATVIAQNLTNCVTEVLFDEALKRAKYVDDYFKRTGKPIGPLHGLPISLKDTFTTPPHPSSIGMAAYAIEPTTERSVIVDMLEDLGAARSRPCEPRRWVLERILAAVSVFLAPMAIYMG
;
A
#
# COMPACT_ATOMS: atom_id res chain seq x y z
N MET A 1 -21.32 61.63 10.56
CA MET A 1 -20.98 61.47 11.98
C MET A 1 -21.05 59.98 12.32
N LEU A 2 -19.87 59.37 12.48
CA LEU A 2 -19.52 58.10 13.14
C LEU A 2 -20.43 56.86 12.90
N GLY A 3 -20.00 55.72 12.35
CA GLY A 3 -18.64 55.20 12.18
C GLY A 3 -18.34 54.09 13.19
N LYS A 4 -18.36 52.83 12.70
CA LYS A 4 -17.54 51.68 13.09
C LYS A 4 -17.31 51.43 14.59
N THR A 5 -18.01 50.44 15.16
CA THR A 5 -17.56 49.72 16.36
C THR A 5 -18.04 48.27 16.28
N LYS A 6 -17.18 47.40 15.72
CA LYS A 6 -17.06 45.94 15.94
C LYS A 6 -16.02 45.37 14.98
N THR A 7 -14.81 45.93 15.02
CA THR A 7 -13.60 45.37 14.39
C THR A 7 -12.42 45.93 15.16
N LEU A 8 -12.05 45.30 16.28
CA LEU A 8 -10.74 45.45 16.93
C LEU A 8 -10.66 44.48 18.11
N CYS A 9 -10.26 43.23 17.87
CA CYS A 9 -9.72 42.36 18.93
C CYS A 9 -8.83 41.21 18.41
N ILE A 10 -8.49 41.16 17.12
CA ILE A 10 -7.56 40.14 16.61
C ILE A 10 -6.64 40.79 15.58
N LEU A 11 -5.80 41.74 16.03
CA LEU A 11 -4.64 42.26 15.30
C LEU A 11 -3.87 43.23 16.21
N ALA A 12 -3.35 42.72 17.33
CA ALA A 12 -2.36 43.41 18.15
C ALA A 12 -1.72 42.43 19.14
N LEU A 13 -0.97 41.44 18.65
CA LEU A 13 0.07 40.77 19.43
C LEU A 13 1.06 40.02 18.53
N CYS A 14 1.61 40.71 17.53
CA CYS A 14 2.64 40.17 16.62
C CYS A 14 4.01 40.83 16.78
N LEU A 15 4.24 41.67 17.79
CA LEU A 15 5.54 42.30 18.02
C LEU A 15 5.75 42.52 19.51
N LEU A 16 6.28 41.52 20.22
CA LEU A 16 7.05 41.62 21.48
C LEU A 16 7.28 40.20 22.03
N PHE A 17 8.12 39.40 21.39
CA PHE A 17 8.76 38.23 22.03
C PHE A 17 10.05 37.86 21.28
N ASP A 18 10.93 38.85 21.10
CA ASP A 18 12.37 38.58 21.12
C ASP A 18 12.81 38.68 22.57
N GLY A 19 13.18 37.55 23.18
CA GLY A 19 13.48 37.51 24.60
C GLY A 19 13.63 36.10 25.11
N THR A 20 14.82 35.54 24.93
CA THR A 20 15.36 34.36 25.58
C THR A 20 15.07 34.33 27.08
N GLN A 21 14.06 33.57 27.53
CA GLN A 21 14.04 33.01 28.89
C GLN A 21 13.46 31.59 28.88
N SER A 22 14.37 30.65 29.14
CA SER A 22 14.13 29.23 29.37
C SER A 22 13.24 29.05 30.60
N LEU A 23 12.01 28.56 30.41
CA LEU A 23 11.16 28.07 31.49
C LEU A 23 11.52 26.61 31.79
N THR A 24 12.46 26.40 32.71
CA THR A 24 12.79 25.08 33.24
C THR A 24 11.72 24.64 34.24
N THR A 25 10.80 23.78 33.80
CA THR A 25 10.02 22.95 34.73
C THR A 25 10.94 21.85 35.28
N PRO A 26 10.93 21.58 36.61
CA PRO A 26 11.72 20.50 37.17
C PRO A 26 11.15 19.17 36.69
N ARG A 27 11.86 18.56 35.73
CA ARG A 27 11.59 17.21 35.27
C ARG A 27 11.95 16.29 36.42
N HIS A 28 11.01 15.46 36.88
CA HIS A 28 11.28 14.43 37.87
C HIS A 28 12.35 13.48 37.27
N GLU A 29 13.61 13.68 37.64
CA GLU A 29 14.73 12.82 37.23
C GLU A 29 14.58 11.49 37.96
N SER A 30 13.74 10.61 37.42
CA SER A 30 13.90 9.19 37.67
C SER A 30 15.27 8.80 37.14
N HIS A 31 16.15 8.37 38.03
CA HIS A 31 17.43 7.71 37.76
C HIS A 31 17.29 6.79 36.53
N LEU A 32 17.66 7.30 35.34
CA LEU A 32 17.76 6.52 34.12
C LEU A 32 19.19 6.05 34.06
N GLU A 33 19.42 4.83 34.54
CA GLU A 33 20.62 4.06 34.27
C GLU A 33 21.03 4.23 32.79
N PRO A 34 22.32 4.40 32.48
CA PRO A 34 22.77 4.57 31.10
C PRO A 34 22.30 3.37 30.28
N ARG A 35 21.42 3.61 29.30
CA ARG A 35 20.99 2.58 28.35
C ARG A 35 22.24 2.07 27.65
N THR A 36 22.67 0.86 28.01
CA THR A 36 23.69 0.10 27.32
C THR A 36 23.43 0.19 25.81
N THR A 37 24.44 0.55 25.04
CA THR A 37 24.44 0.70 23.57
C THR A 37 24.33 -0.64 22.86
N THR A 38 23.39 -1.48 23.27
CA THR A 38 22.93 -2.63 22.49
C THR A 38 22.02 -2.11 21.38
N GLU A 39 22.31 -2.48 20.13
CA GLU A 39 21.44 -2.16 19.00
C GLU A 39 19.98 -2.46 19.34
N PRO A 40 19.04 -1.55 19.01
CA PRO A 40 17.68 -1.73 19.45
C PRO A 40 17.04 -2.91 18.70
N LYS A 41 16.52 -3.87 19.47
CA LYS A 41 15.92 -5.15 19.04
C LYS A 41 15.00 -5.04 17.81
N TYR A 42 14.27 -3.94 17.65
CA TYR A 42 13.37 -3.72 16.52
C TYR A 42 14.07 -3.62 15.16
N LYS A 43 15.32 -3.16 15.10
CA LYS A 43 16.08 -3.02 13.84
C LYS A 43 16.39 -4.39 13.24
N ALA A 44 16.79 -5.36 14.06
CA ALA A 44 17.03 -6.73 13.63
C ALA A 44 15.75 -7.37 13.08
N VAL A 45 14.61 -7.14 13.74
CA VAL A 45 13.30 -7.63 13.28
C VAL A 45 12.88 -6.97 11.96
N ALA A 46 13.05 -5.65 11.84
CA ALA A 46 12.75 -4.94 10.61
C ALA A 46 13.63 -5.42 9.44
N ALA A 47 14.92 -5.64 9.67
CA ALA A 47 15.84 -6.17 8.66
C ALA A 47 15.44 -7.58 8.20
N ALA A 48 15.02 -8.45 9.13
CA ALA A 48 14.53 -9.78 8.79
C ALA A 48 13.25 -9.73 7.94
N ALA A 49 12.31 -8.85 8.28
CA ALA A 49 11.08 -8.67 7.50
C ALA A 49 11.35 -8.08 6.10
N GLN A 50 12.24 -7.08 6.00
CA GLN A 50 12.68 -6.53 4.72
C GLN A 50 13.35 -7.59 3.84
N LYS A 51 14.25 -8.39 4.42
CA LYS A 51 14.92 -9.48 3.71
C LYS A 51 13.91 -10.49 3.15
N ARG A 52 12.94 -10.93 3.97
CA ARG A 52 11.89 -11.87 3.54
C ARG A 52 11.12 -11.34 2.32
N ARG A 53 10.71 -10.08 2.39
CA ARG A 53 10.00 -9.41 1.30
C ARG A 53 10.87 -9.28 0.06
N ASP A 54 12.11 -8.82 0.20
CA ASP A 54 13.01 -8.59 -0.91
C ASP A 54 13.40 -9.91 -1.59
N ASP A 55 13.59 -10.99 -0.81
CA ASP A 55 13.78 -12.35 -1.32
C ASP A 55 12.56 -12.80 -2.15
N ALA A 56 11.33 -12.54 -1.68
CA ALA A 56 10.10 -12.88 -2.40
C ALA A 56 9.91 -12.05 -3.70
N LEU A 57 10.28 -10.76 -3.68
CA LEU A 57 10.24 -9.90 -4.88
C LEU A 57 11.26 -10.35 -5.91
N ASN A 58 12.50 -10.60 -5.47
CA ASN A 58 13.60 -11.04 -6.34
C ASN A 58 13.31 -12.42 -6.94
N ALA A 59 12.65 -13.31 -6.19
CA ALA A 59 12.22 -14.60 -6.71
C ALA A 59 11.18 -14.47 -7.83
N PHE A 60 10.28 -13.48 -7.75
CA PHE A 60 9.26 -13.26 -8.77
C PHE A 60 9.83 -12.54 -10.01
N LEU A 61 10.55 -11.45 -9.80
CA LEU A 61 11.09 -10.64 -10.88
C LEU A 61 12.38 -9.93 -10.44
N PRO A 62 13.56 -10.38 -10.92
CA PRO A 62 14.80 -9.65 -10.69
C PRO A 62 14.75 -8.33 -11.47
N LEU A 63 14.73 -7.20 -10.76
CA LEU A 63 14.68 -5.89 -11.40
C LEU A 63 16.07 -5.43 -11.87
N PRO A 64 16.16 -4.83 -13.08
CA PRO A 64 17.32 -4.03 -13.44
C PRO A 64 17.33 -2.73 -12.63
N ALA A 65 18.52 -2.12 -12.47
CA ALA A 65 18.65 -0.82 -11.83
C ALA A 65 17.78 0.22 -12.55
N LEU A 66 16.78 0.76 -11.86
CA LEU A 66 15.89 1.78 -12.42
C LEU A 66 16.65 3.12 -12.47
N ASN A 67 16.55 3.81 -13.61
CA ASN A 67 17.13 5.14 -13.73
C ASN A 67 16.26 6.16 -12.97
N MET A 68 16.80 6.71 -11.88
CA MET A 68 16.10 7.62 -10.97
C MET A 68 16.36 9.11 -11.28
N THR A 69 16.87 9.45 -12.46
CA THR A 69 17.14 10.85 -12.81
C THR A 69 15.83 11.64 -12.99
N GLY A 70 15.67 12.74 -12.24
CA GLY A 70 14.56 13.68 -12.41
C GLY A 70 13.27 13.30 -11.67
N ILE A 71 13.39 12.86 -10.41
CA ILE A 71 12.24 12.50 -9.56
C ILE A 71 11.39 13.75 -9.27
N GLY A 72 10.26 13.88 -9.95
CA GLY A 72 9.17 14.78 -9.54
C GLY A 72 8.26 14.10 -8.51
N ASN A 73 7.16 14.76 -8.14
CA ASN A 73 6.15 14.18 -7.23
C ASN A 73 5.37 13.00 -7.86
N ASP A 74 5.45 12.81 -9.17
CA ASP A 74 4.75 11.77 -9.92
C ASP A 74 5.71 10.68 -10.39
N LEU A 75 5.51 9.44 -9.93
CA LEU A 75 6.33 8.28 -10.24
C LEU A 75 5.76 7.43 -11.39
N ARG A 76 4.55 7.74 -11.90
CA ARG A 76 3.92 7.01 -13.00
C ARG A 76 4.79 6.97 -14.26
N PRO A 77 5.47 8.06 -14.69
CA PRO A 77 6.31 8.02 -15.89
C PRO A 77 7.47 7.02 -15.77
N ILE A 78 8.02 6.87 -14.56
CA ILE A 78 9.13 5.93 -14.30
C ILE A 78 8.63 4.49 -14.42
N LEU A 79 7.41 4.20 -13.92
CA LEU A 79 6.80 2.89 -14.06
C LEU A 79 6.57 2.51 -15.53
N LEU A 80 6.08 3.45 -16.34
CA LEU A 80 5.80 3.24 -17.76
C LEU A 80 7.07 3.10 -18.60
N ASN A 81 8.13 3.83 -18.25
CA ASN A 81 9.41 3.83 -18.95
C ASN A 81 10.43 2.82 -18.38
N SER A 82 10.02 1.99 -17.42
CA SER A 82 10.88 1.01 -16.76
C SER A 82 11.46 -0.05 -17.69
N GLY A 83 10.86 -0.25 -18.87
CA GLY A 83 11.25 -1.30 -19.83
C GLY A 83 10.87 -2.73 -19.40
N VAL A 84 10.29 -2.88 -18.21
CA VAL A 84 9.90 -4.17 -17.62
C VAL A 84 8.49 -4.59 -18.03
N LEU A 85 7.60 -3.62 -18.25
CA LEU A 85 6.21 -3.85 -18.66
C LEU A 85 6.07 -3.82 -20.19
N THR A 86 5.34 -4.78 -20.74
CA THR A 86 4.93 -4.78 -22.14
C THR A 86 3.85 -3.73 -22.41
N LYS A 87 3.66 -3.34 -23.68
CA LYS A 87 2.61 -2.37 -24.07
C LYS A 87 1.20 -2.81 -23.65
N SER A 88 0.92 -4.12 -23.68
CA SER A 88 -0.36 -4.68 -23.23
C SER A 88 -0.55 -4.52 -21.72
N GLU A 89 0.48 -4.86 -20.94
CA GLU A 89 0.47 -4.75 -19.48
C GLU A 89 0.35 -3.30 -19.02
N ILE A 90 1.01 -2.37 -19.70
CA ILE A 90 0.83 -0.92 -19.47
C ILE A 90 -0.63 -0.52 -19.65
N GLY A 91 -1.28 -0.99 -20.73
CA GLY A 91 -2.71 -0.73 -20.96
C GLY A 91 -3.61 -1.31 -19.87
N ILE A 92 -3.26 -2.47 -19.31
CA ILE A 92 -3.97 -3.08 -18.17
C ILE A 92 -3.82 -2.21 -16.92
N VAL A 93 -2.60 -1.84 -16.55
CA VAL A 93 -2.30 -1.05 -15.33
C VAL A 93 -2.92 0.34 -15.37
N GLN A 94 -3.10 0.93 -16.56
CA GLN A 94 -3.73 2.25 -16.73
C GLN A 94 -5.26 2.22 -16.80
N SER A 95 -5.85 1.04 -17.00
CA SER A 95 -7.31 0.85 -17.13
C SER A 95 -8.01 0.94 -15.78
N ASP A 96 -9.29 1.34 -15.79
CA ASP A 96 -10.14 1.32 -14.60
C ASP A 96 -10.59 -0.11 -14.24
N ALA A 97 -10.81 -0.36 -12.95
CA ALA A 97 -11.22 -1.66 -12.43
C ALA A 97 -12.51 -2.17 -13.09
N ALA A 98 -13.50 -1.30 -13.31
CA ALA A 98 -14.76 -1.68 -13.94
C ALA A 98 -14.56 -2.12 -15.40
N THR A 99 -13.69 -1.44 -16.16
CA THR A 99 -13.31 -1.87 -17.51
C THR A 99 -12.55 -3.18 -17.50
N LEU A 100 -11.64 -3.41 -16.55
CA LEU A 100 -10.92 -4.69 -16.43
C LEU A 100 -11.90 -5.84 -16.17
N VAL A 101 -12.82 -5.69 -15.22
CA VAL A 101 -13.86 -6.68 -14.94
C VAL A 101 -14.72 -6.93 -16.18
N ARG A 102 -15.17 -5.88 -16.88
CA ARG A 102 -15.93 -6.04 -18.14
C ARG A 102 -15.14 -6.81 -19.20
N LYS A 103 -13.85 -6.53 -19.36
CA LYS A 103 -12.98 -7.23 -20.33
C LYS A 103 -12.78 -8.70 -19.94
N MET A 104 -12.66 -9.00 -18.65
CA MET A 104 -12.56 -10.38 -18.15
C MET A 104 -13.86 -11.17 -18.36
N ILE A 105 -15.01 -10.57 -18.04
CA ILE A 105 -16.33 -11.19 -18.25
C ILE A 105 -16.64 -11.42 -19.74
N ARG A 106 -16.09 -10.58 -20.64
CA ARG A 106 -16.20 -10.78 -22.09
C ARG A 106 -15.22 -11.81 -22.65
N GLY A 107 -14.27 -12.30 -21.84
CA GLY A 107 -13.21 -13.22 -22.27
C GLY A 107 -12.11 -12.57 -23.10
N ASN A 108 -12.01 -11.23 -23.11
CA ASN A 108 -10.95 -10.50 -23.82
C ASN A 108 -9.63 -10.49 -23.06
N LEU A 109 -9.67 -10.64 -21.72
CA LEU A 109 -8.51 -10.70 -20.83
C LEU A 109 -8.74 -11.81 -19.82
N THR A 110 -7.66 -12.45 -19.38
CA THR A 110 -7.70 -13.42 -18.27
C THR A 110 -7.33 -12.76 -16.95
N SER A 111 -7.88 -13.27 -15.84
CA SER A 111 -7.52 -12.83 -14.49
C SER A 111 -6.03 -13.03 -14.22
N GLN A 112 -5.44 -14.11 -14.75
CA GLN A 112 -4.01 -14.38 -14.62
C GLN A 112 -3.15 -13.29 -15.29
N GLU A 113 -3.50 -12.86 -16.50
CA GLU A 113 -2.78 -11.77 -17.20
C GLU A 113 -2.88 -10.46 -16.43
N VAL A 114 -4.09 -10.11 -15.96
CA VAL A 114 -4.32 -8.89 -15.19
C VAL A 114 -3.50 -8.93 -13.90
N THR A 115 -3.58 -10.01 -13.14
CA THR A 115 -2.83 -10.19 -11.88
C THR A 115 -1.32 -10.11 -12.10
N THR A 116 -0.81 -10.73 -13.17
CA THR A 116 0.62 -10.70 -13.51
C THR A 116 1.10 -9.28 -13.80
N ALA A 117 0.32 -8.50 -14.56
CA ALA A 117 0.65 -7.10 -14.86
C ALA A 117 0.74 -6.25 -13.59
N PHE A 118 -0.21 -6.42 -12.65
CA PHE A 118 -0.20 -5.71 -11.37
C PHE A 118 0.94 -6.18 -10.45
N CYS A 119 1.30 -7.46 -10.44
CA CYS A 119 2.46 -7.97 -9.69
C CYS A 119 3.76 -7.32 -10.19
N LYS A 120 3.98 -7.25 -11.51
CA LYS A 120 5.17 -6.58 -12.08
C LYS A 120 5.20 -5.08 -11.73
N ALA A 121 4.07 -4.40 -11.86
CA ALA A 121 3.94 -3.00 -11.48
C ALA A 121 4.23 -2.77 -9.99
N THR A 122 3.80 -3.70 -9.13
CA THR A 122 4.07 -3.67 -7.68
C THR A 122 5.55 -3.78 -7.37
N VAL A 123 6.28 -4.68 -8.05
CA VAL A 123 7.73 -4.85 -7.84
C VAL A 123 8.47 -3.55 -8.17
N ILE A 124 8.10 -2.87 -9.25
CA ILE A 124 8.65 -1.55 -9.61
C ILE A 124 8.29 -0.51 -8.55
N ALA A 125 7.00 -0.41 -8.18
CA ALA A 125 6.53 0.55 -7.17
C ALA A 125 7.23 0.36 -5.82
N GLN A 126 7.49 -0.88 -5.43
CA GLN A 126 8.20 -1.24 -4.21
C GLN A 126 9.64 -0.72 -4.23
N ASN A 127 10.36 -0.91 -5.34
CA ASN A 127 11.72 -0.38 -5.48
C ASN A 127 11.75 1.16 -5.41
N LEU A 128 10.71 1.83 -5.89
CA LEU A 128 10.61 3.30 -5.90
C LEU A 128 10.17 3.89 -4.55
N THR A 129 9.27 3.22 -3.82
CA THR A 129 8.54 3.83 -2.70
C THR A 129 8.58 3.03 -1.40
N ASN A 130 9.10 1.80 -1.41
CA ASN A 130 9.06 0.86 -0.29
C ASN A 130 7.63 0.68 0.27
N CYS A 131 6.66 0.53 -0.63
CA CYS A 131 5.23 0.46 -0.33
C CYS A 131 4.66 -0.94 -0.14
N VAL A 132 5.50 -1.94 0.13
CA VAL A 132 5.10 -3.34 0.30
C VAL A 132 5.72 -3.87 1.57
N THR A 133 4.89 -4.52 2.37
CA THR A 133 5.24 -5.18 3.62
C THR A 133 5.43 -6.68 3.37
N GLU A 134 4.39 -7.36 2.90
CA GLU A 134 4.41 -8.81 2.59
C GLU A 134 3.97 -9.06 1.14
N VAL A 135 4.56 -10.08 0.51
CA VAL A 135 4.38 -10.40 -0.92
C VAL A 135 3.65 -11.74 -1.07
N LEU A 136 2.45 -11.72 -1.65
CA LEU A 136 1.62 -12.92 -1.85
C LEU A 136 1.33 -13.18 -3.34
N PHE A 137 2.35 -13.10 -4.20
CA PHE A 137 2.15 -13.24 -5.65
C PHE A 137 1.75 -14.65 -6.07
N ASP A 138 2.31 -15.69 -5.45
CA ASP A 138 1.99 -17.08 -5.79
C ASP A 138 0.53 -17.43 -5.50
N GLU A 139 0.02 -17.00 -4.34
CA GLU A 139 -1.38 -17.19 -3.97
C GLU A 139 -2.31 -16.39 -4.88
N ALA A 140 -1.93 -15.14 -5.22
CA ALA A 140 -2.68 -14.32 -6.15
C ALA A 140 -2.84 -14.99 -7.51
N LEU A 141 -1.73 -15.52 -8.07
CA LEU A 141 -1.72 -16.17 -9.37
C LEU A 141 -2.46 -17.50 -9.36
N LYS A 142 -2.34 -18.30 -8.29
CA LYS A 142 -3.12 -19.52 -8.11
C LYS A 142 -4.62 -19.22 -8.06
N ARG A 143 -5.02 -18.18 -7.33
CA ARG A 143 -6.41 -17.74 -7.26
C ARG A 143 -6.90 -17.24 -8.61
N ALA A 144 -6.14 -16.40 -9.29
CA ALA A 144 -6.47 -15.90 -10.62
C ALA A 144 -6.71 -17.03 -11.62
N LYS A 145 -5.82 -18.04 -11.62
CA LYS A 145 -5.98 -19.25 -12.45
C LYS A 145 -7.26 -20.02 -12.11
N TYR A 146 -7.57 -20.21 -10.83
CA TYR A 146 -8.82 -20.85 -10.41
C TYR A 146 -10.05 -20.10 -10.93
N VAL A 147 -10.02 -18.76 -10.87
CA VAL A 147 -11.13 -17.91 -11.35
C VAL A 147 -11.31 -18.04 -12.86
N ASP A 148 -10.21 -18.04 -13.61
CA ASP A 148 -10.22 -18.26 -15.06
C ASP A 148 -10.74 -19.66 -15.43
N ASP A 149 -10.32 -20.70 -14.72
CA ASP A 149 -10.77 -22.08 -14.94
C ASP A 149 -12.26 -22.25 -14.59
N TYR A 150 -12.74 -21.58 -13.54
CA TYR A 150 -14.17 -21.52 -13.21
C TYR A 150 -14.97 -20.86 -14.32
N PHE A 151 -14.49 -19.73 -14.85
CA PHE A 151 -15.15 -19.00 -15.93
C PHE A 151 -15.22 -19.85 -17.21
N LYS A 152 -14.12 -20.52 -17.58
CA LYS A 152 -14.08 -21.45 -18.72
C LYS A 152 -15.07 -22.61 -18.58
N ARG A 153 -15.21 -23.16 -17.38
CA ARG A 153 -16.09 -24.31 -17.13
C ARG A 153 -17.58 -23.94 -17.07
N THR A 154 -17.91 -22.81 -16.48
CA THR A 154 -19.31 -22.44 -16.19
C THR A 154 -19.88 -21.38 -17.14
N GLY A 155 -19.01 -20.63 -17.83
CA GLY A 155 -19.39 -19.46 -18.62
C GLY A 155 -19.98 -18.30 -17.81
N LYS A 156 -19.90 -18.37 -16.47
CA LYS A 156 -20.49 -17.38 -15.56
C LYS A 156 -19.39 -16.77 -14.68
N PRO A 157 -19.44 -15.45 -14.41
CA PRO A 157 -18.56 -14.86 -13.40
C PRO A 157 -18.95 -15.36 -12.00
N ILE A 158 -17.96 -15.43 -11.11
CA ILE A 158 -18.17 -15.80 -9.69
C ILE A 158 -18.97 -14.71 -8.96
N GLY A 159 -18.66 -13.44 -9.26
CA GLY A 159 -19.26 -12.29 -8.59
C GLY A 159 -18.85 -10.96 -9.24
N PRO A 160 -19.21 -9.81 -8.62
CA PRO A 160 -18.97 -8.49 -9.19
C PRO A 160 -17.48 -8.12 -9.28
N LEU A 161 -16.61 -8.76 -8.49
CA LEU A 161 -15.16 -8.52 -8.47
C LEU A 161 -14.38 -9.64 -9.18
N HIS A 162 -15.04 -10.35 -10.09
CA HIS A 162 -14.49 -11.52 -10.77
C HIS A 162 -13.08 -11.27 -11.32
N GLY A 163 -12.10 -11.97 -10.75
CA GLY A 163 -10.72 -12.01 -11.21
C GLY A 163 -9.92 -10.74 -10.98
N LEU A 164 -10.46 -9.75 -10.28
CA LEU A 164 -9.78 -8.48 -10.05
C LEU A 164 -8.70 -8.62 -8.97
N PRO A 165 -7.44 -8.21 -9.22
CA PRO A 165 -6.40 -8.21 -8.20
C PRO A 165 -6.66 -7.14 -7.13
N ILE A 166 -6.72 -7.53 -5.86
CA ILE A 166 -6.97 -6.63 -4.73
C ILE A 166 -5.79 -6.62 -3.78
N SER A 167 -5.30 -5.41 -3.48
CA SER A 167 -4.39 -5.13 -2.37
C SER A 167 -5.17 -4.96 -1.06
N LEU A 168 -4.60 -5.51 0.02
CA LEU A 168 -5.12 -5.35 1.37
C LEU A 168 -4.11 -4.62 2.25
N LYS A 169 -4.63 -3.71 3.08
CA LYS A 169 -3.84 -3.08 4.14
C LYS A 169 -3.33 -4.12 5.12
N ASP A 170 -2.14 -3.88 5.66
CA ASP A 170 -1.50 -4.81 6.59
C ASP A 170 -2.26 -5.01 7.92
N THR A 171 -3.29 -4.22 8.20
CA THR A 171 -4.22 -4.41 9.32
C THR A 171 -5.07 -5.66 9.21
N PHE A 172 -5.24 -6.23 8.01
CA PHE A 172 -6.06 -7.42 7.80
C PHE A 172 -5.21 -8.68 7.90
N THR A 173 -5.61 -9.57 8.80
CA THR A 173 -4.91 -10.84 9.06
C THR A 173 -5.18 -11.84 7.93
N THR A 174 -4.13 -12.49 7.44
CA THR A 174 -4.22 -13.51 6.38
C THR A 174 -3.26 -14.64 6.70
N PRO A 175 -3.73 -15.72 7.33
CA PRO A 175 -2.92 -16.88 7.62
C PRO A 175 -2.37 -17.51 6.33
N PRO A 176 -1.12 -18.00 6.32
CA PRO A 176 -0.16 -18.07 7.43
C PRO A 176 0.77 -16.85 7.56
N HIS A 177 0.49 -15.75 6.86
CA HIS A 177 1.41 -14.61 6.77
C HIS A 177 1.36 -13.71 8.02
N PRO A 178 2.47 -13.05 8.38
CA PRO A 178 2.49 -12.08 9.46
C PRO A 178 1.71 -10.82 9.10
N SER A 179 1.20 -10.13 10.12
CA SER A 179 0.52 -8.84 10.00
C SER A 179 1.17 -7.91 11.02
N SER A 180 1.99 -6.98 10.54
CA SER A 180 2.80 -6.11 11.39
C SER A 180 1.99 -4.98 12.01
N ILE A 181 0.93 -4.51 11.32
CA ILE A 181 0.13 -3.34 11.69
C ILE A 181 1.04 -2.10 11.86
N GLY A 182 2.19 -2.06 11.17
CA GLY A 182 3.20 -1.01 11.31
C GLY A 182 4.05 -1.11 12.59
N MET A 183 3.92 -2.19 13.36
CA MET A 183 4.69 -2.45 14.57
C MET A 183 5.72 -3.55 14.34
N ALA A 184 6.98 -3.27 14.65
CA ALA A 184 8.06 -4.26 14.52
C ALA A 184 7.85 -5.51 15.40
N ALA A 185 7.07 -5.41 16.49
CA ALA A 185 6.77 -6.56 17.35
C ALA A 185 6.04 -7.69 16.62
N TYR A 186 5.15 -7.36 15.67
CA TYR A 186 4.29 -8.33 14.98
C TYR A 186 4.79 -8.70 13.56
N ALA A 187 5.97 -8.21 13.16
CA ALA A 187 6.49 -8.39 11.80
C ALA A 187 7.04 -9.80 11.48
N ILE A 188 7.08 -10.69 12.48
CA ILE A 188 7.58 -12.07 12.36
C ILE A 188 6.48 -13.09 12.65
N GLU A 189 5.59 -12.78 13.60
CA GLU A 189 4.62 -13.75 14.10
C GLU A 189 3.53 -14.03 13.05
N PRO A 190 3.34 -15.30 12.63
CA PRO A 190 2.31 -15.66 11.68
C PRO A 190 0.92 -15.50 12.30
N THR A 191 -0.04 -15.03 11.50
CA THR A 191 -1.42 -14.93 11.94
C THR A 191 -2.15 -16.28 11.84
N THR A 192 -2.99 -16.58 12.82
CA THR A 192 -3.79 -17.82 12.87
C THR A 192 -5.23 -17.60 12.39
N GLU A 193 -5.79 -16.43 12.69
CA GLU A 193 -7.18 -16.09 12.37
C GLU A 193 -7.25 -15.21 11.13
N ARG A 194 -8.17 -15.54 10.22
CA ARG A 194 -8.41 -14.79 9.00
C ARG A 194 -9.47 -13.72 9.23
N SER A 195 -9.24 -12.52 8.68
CA SER A 195 -10.21 -11.42 8.75
C SER A 195 -11.42 -11.66 7.85
N VAL A 196 -12.64 -11.40 8.35
CA VAL A 196 -13.91 -11.65 7.63
C VAL A 196 -14.01 -10.93 6.28
N ILE A 197 -13.48 -9.71 6.17
CA ILE A 197 -13.47 -8.95 4.91
C ILE A 197 -12.72 -9.68 3.80
N VAL A 198 -11.72 -10.48 4.18
CA VAL A 198 -10.89 -11.23 3.26
C VAL A 198 -11.70 -12.35 2.62
N ASP A 199 -12.51 -13.05 3.40
CA ASP A 199 -13.40 -14.10 2.90
C ASP A 199 -14.51 -13.51 2.03
N MET A 200 -15.13 -12.40 2.46
CA MET A 200 -16.13 -11.69 1.67
C MET A 200 -15.61 -11.28 0.28
N LEU A 201 -14.38 -10.77 0.18
CA LEU A 201 -13.79 -10.38 -1.10
C LEU A 201 -13.48 -11.59 -2.00
N GLU A 202 -13.01 -12.71 -1.41
CA GLU A 202 -12.78 -13.95 -2.15
C GLU A 202 -14.08 -14.55 -2.69
N ASP A 203 -15.15 -14.50 -1.90
CA ASP A 203 -16.50 -14.95 -2.28
C ASP A 203 -17.09 -14.11 -3.41
N LEU A 204 -16.81 -12.80 -3.44
CA LEU A 204 -17.15 -11.91 -4.55
C LEU A 204 -16.30 -12.14 -5.82
N GLY A 205 -15.33 -13.05 -5.76
CA GLY A 205 -14.53 -13.51 -6.89
C GLY A 205 -13.19 -12.80 -7.08
N ALA A 206 -12.72 -12.02 -6.11
CA ALA A 206 -11.45 -11.31 -6.21
C ALA A 206 -10.23 -12.26 -6.16
N ALA A 207 -9.16 -11.85 -6.84
CA ALA A 207 -7.84 -12.46 -6.71
C ALA A 207 -7.02 -11.60 -5.74
N ARG A 208 -6.64 -12.13 -4.59
CA ARG A 208 -5.87 -11.35 -3.62
C ARG A 208 -4.40 -11.27 -4.03
N SER A 209 -3.87 -10.08 -4.28
CA SER A 209 -2.43 -9.84 -4.36
C SER A 209 -2.06 -8.85 -3.26
N ARG A 210 -1.18 -9.20 -2.32
CA ARG A 210 -0.86 -8.30 -1.19
C ARG A 210 0.33 -7.39 -1.52
N PRO A 211 0.08 -6.08 -1.75
CA PRO A 211 1.08 -5.05 -1.42
C PRO A 211 0.53 -3.80 -0.68
N CYS A 212 1.09 -3.44 0.49
CA CYS A 212 0.70 -2.28 1.34
C CYS A 212 1.96 -1.61 1.95
N GLU A 213 2.21 -0.28 2.03
CA GLU A 213 1.45 1.00 1.98
C GLU A 213 2.25 2.12 1.26
N PRO A 214 1.71 3.00 0.40
CA PRO A 214 2.45 4.15 -0.13
C PRO A 214 1.97 5.49 0.43
N ARG A 215 2.89 6.47 0.50
CA ARG A 215 2.57 7.87 0.73
C ARG A 215 1.54 8.35 -0.30
N ARG A 216 0.60 9.18 0.18
CA ARG A 216 -0.66 9.72 -0.41
C ARG A 216 -0.74 10.07 -1.92
N TRP A 217 0.34 10.02 -2.71
CA TRP A 217 0.41 10.66 -4.03
C TRP A 217 0.69 9.75 -5.23
N VAL A 218 1.19 8.52 -5.05
CA VAL A 218 1.61 7.66 -6.19
C VAL A 218 0.44 6.82 -6.77
N LEU A 219 -0.74 6.88 -6.16
CA LEU A 219 -1.62 5.72 -6.13
C LEU A 219 -3.04 5.87 -6.62
N GLU A 220 -3.52 7.06 -6.96
CA GLU A 220 -4.92 7.22 -7.38
C GLU A 220 -5.28 6.38 -8.61
N ARG A 221 -4.30 5.83 -9.35
CA ARG A 221 -4.56 4.94 -10.49
C ARG A 221 -3.83 3.59 -10.47
N ILE A 222 -2.62 3.48 -9.89
CA ILE A 222 -1.84 2.23 -9.94
C ILE A 222 -2.35 1.16 -8.97
N LEU A 223 -2.88 1.53 -7.79
CA LEU A 223 -3.51 0.57 -6.86
C LEU A 223 -5.02 0.81 -6.69
N ALA A 224 -5.65 1.53 -7.62
CA ALA A 224 -7.08 1.82 -7.61
C ALA A 224 -7.97 0.58 -7.83
N ALA A 225 -7.39 -0.62 -7.91
CA ALA A 225 -8.17 -1.84 -8.07
C ALA A 225 -9.13 -2.07 -6.90
N VAL A 226 -8.77 -1.80 -5.62
CA VAL A 226 -9.75 -1.65 -4.51
C VAL A 226 -9.14 -0.80 -3.38
N SER A 227 -9.38 0.50 -3.40
CA SER A 227 -9.38 1.37 -2.21
C SER A 227 -10.78 1.93 -1.91
N VAL A 228 -11.82 1.25 -2.40
CA VAL A 228 -13.19 1.80 -2.54
C VAL A 228 -13.96 1.92 -1.21
N PHE A 229 -13.37 1.68 -0.03
CA PHE A 229 -14.16 1.73 1.21
C PHE A 229 -13.56 2.41 2.46
N LEU A 230 -12.47 3.19 2.35
CA LEU A 230 -11.87 3.86 3.53
C LEU A 230 -11.54 5.36 3.35
N ALA A 231 -12.22 6.04 2.44
CA ALA A 231 -12.25 7.51 2.37
C ALA A 231 -13.63 8.00 2.82
N PRO A 232 -13.95 7.97 4.13
CA PRO A 232 -13.96 9.24 4.85
C PRO A 232 -13.66 9.07 6.36
N MET A 233 -12.39 9.10 6.76
CA MET A 233 -12.04 9.39 8.18
C MET A 233 -10.76 10.22 8.34
N ALA A 234 -10.25 10.83 7.26
CA ALA A 234 -9.07 11.71 7.30
C ALA A 234 -9.38 13.19 7.05
N ILE A 235 -10.64 13.62 7.26
CA ILE A 235 -11.04 15.05 7.21
C ILE A 235 -11.22 15.65 8.62
N TYR A 236 -11.15 14.83 9.69
CA TYR A 236 -11.11 15.33 11.06
C TYR A 236 -9.70 15.20 11.62
N MET A 237 -8.81 16.12 11.25
CA MET A 237 -7.83 16.75 12.15
C MET A 237 -6.97 17.75 11.36
N GLY A 238 -7.29 19.03 11.58
CA GLY A 238 -6.36 20.18 11.61
C GLY A 238 -5.61 20.52 10.34
#